data_AF-A0A2E7CLQ6-F1
#
_entry.id   AF-A0A2E7CLQ6-F1
#
_cell.length_a   1.000
_cell.length_b   1.000
_cell.length_c   1.000
_cell.angle_alpha   90.00
_cell.angle_beta   90.00
_cell.angle_gamma   90.00
#
_symmetry.space_group_name_H-M   'P 1'
#
loop_
_entity.id
_entity.type
_entity.pdbx_description
1 polymer ?
#
loop_
_entity_poly.entity_id
_entity_poly.type
_entity_poly.pdbx_seq_one_letter_code
_entity_poly.pdbx_strand_id
1 'polypeptide(L)'
;MHLYVKRLVMIECEQNKTCAEFLEKNEDHLLKNESMNNLILGLADLIVRNLRGSSEPVFFTMLKDGKIVGQAMRTQPNKPLAITDMNEDLLKVLTSTISDLNLNLTGVVGPKRASSIFAKMWSKGKGVQVDTGLHQGIYELVEVTPPSDKSGTMLVATDEHKNVVLN
;
A
#
# COMPACT_ATOMS: atom_id res chain seq x y z
N MET A 1 -43.87 -17.86 9.80
CA MET A 1 -43.44 -17.27 8.51
C MET A 1 -42.38 -16.22 8.81
N HIS A 2 -41.10 -16.61 8.87
CA HIS A 2 -39.98 -15.71 9.15
C HIS A 2 -39.51 -15.09 7.83
N LEU A 3 -39.88 -13.83 7.59
CA LEU A 3 -39.36 -13.04 6.47
C LEU A 3 -37.87 -12.75 6.72
N TYR A 4 -37.00 -13.47 6.03
CA TYR A 4 -35.57 -13.15 5.93
C TYR A 4 -35.42 -11.88 5.07
N VAL A 5 -35.25 -10.73 5.71
CA VAL A 5 -34.78 -9.52 5.02
C VAL A 5 -33.29 -9.70 4.76
N LYS A 6 -32.93 -10.05 3.53
CA LYS A 6 -31.55 -10.16 3.08
C LYS A 6 -30.95 -8.75 3.09
N ARG A 7 -30.22 -8.39 4.16
CA ARG A 7 -29.53 -7.09 4.24
C ARG A 7 -28.53 -7.00 3.08
N LEU A 8 -28.76 -6.06 2.17
CA LEU A 8 -27.79 -5.71 1.12
C LEU A 8 -26.55 -5.14 1.81
N VAL A 9 -25.41 -5.77 1.56
CA VAL A 9 -24.09 -5.27 2.00
C VAL A 9 -23.71 -4.16 1.04
N MET A 10 -23.46 -2.96 1.56
CA MET A 10 -23.04 -1.82 0.77
C MET A 10 -21.52 -1.74 0.76
N ILE A 11 -20.92 -1.77 -0.44
CA ILE A 11 -19.49 -1.56 -0.64
C ILE A 11 -19.31 -0.26 -1.41
N GLU A 12 -18.44 0.61 -0.91
CA GLU A 12 -18.16 1.92 -1.48
C GLU A 12 -16.65 2.11 -1.64
N CYS A 13 -16.26 2.85 -2.68
CA CYS A 13 -14.89 3.29 -2.91
C CYS A 13 -14.91 4.82 -2.94
N GLU A 14 -14.31 5.43 -1.93
CA GLU A 14 -14.25 6.88 -1.75
C GLU A 14 -12.88 7.40 -2.17
N GLN A 15 -12.84 8.39 -3.05
CA GLN A 15 -11.60 9.08 -3.42
C GLN A 15 -11.35 10.25 -2.45
N ASN A 16 -10.17 10.28 -1.83
CA ASN A 16 -9.73 11.38 -0.97
C ASN A 16 -8.99 12.42 -1.83
N LYS A 17 -9.15 13.71 -1.53
CA LYS A 17 -8.61 14.78 -2.39
C LYS A 17 -7.11 14.97 -2.19
N THR A 18 -6.64 14.79 -0.96
CA THR A 18 -5.23 14.97 -0.62
C THR A 18 -4.67 13.75 0.12
N CYS A 19 -3.35 13.62 0.11
CA CYS A 19 -2.67 12.57 0.88
C CYS A 19 -2.87 12.75 2.39
N ALA A 20 -2.96 14.00 2.86
CA ALA A 20 -3.18 14.31 4.27
C ALA A 20 -4.57 13.85 4.74
N GLU A 21 -5.62 14.16 3.98
CA GLU A 21 -6.99 13.66 4.25
C GLU A 21 -7.04 12.14 4.22
N PHE A 22 -6.38 11.51 3.24
CA PHE A 22 -6.28 10.06 3.16
C PHE A 22 -5.63 9.46 4.40
N LEU A 23 -4.50 10.02 4.84
CA LEU A 23 -3.76 9.49 5.99
C LEU A 23 -4.53 9.70 7.28
N GLU A 24 -5.05 10.91 7.54
CA GLU A 24 -5.89 11.23 8.70
C GLU A 24 -7.06 10.25 8.86
N LYS A 25 -7.69 9.88 7.74
CA LYS A 25 -8.84 8.97 7.73
C LYS A 25 -8.47 7.49 7.90
N ASN A 26 -7.31 7.07 7.39
CA ASN A 26 -6.99 5.64 7.22
C ASN A 26 -5.87 5.12 8.12
N GLU A 27 -5.10 6.00 8.77
CA GLU A 27 -3.91 5.63 9.54
C GLU A 27 -4.21 4.57 10.60
N ASP A 28 -5.23 4.78 11.43
CA ASP A 28 -5.65 3.80 12.45
C ASP A 28 -5.99 2.41 11.88
N HIS A 29 -6.55 2.35 10.66
CA HIS A 29 -6.83 1.07 10.01
C HIS A 29 -5.55 0.43 9.45
N LEU A 30 -4.68 1.23 8.83
CA LEU A 30 -3.43 0.78 8.24
C LEU A 30 -2.45 0.26 9.32
N LEU A 31 -2.37 0.94 10.46
CA LEU A 31 -1.48 0.57 11.58
C LEU A 31 -1.84 -0.75 12.26
N LYS A 32 -3.09 -1.24 12.14
CA LYS A 32 -3.48 -2.57 12.66
C LYS A 32 -2.66 -3.72 12.06
N ASN A 33 -2.08 -3.51 10.89
CA ASN A 33 -1.15 -4.43 10.26
C ASN A 33 -0.05 -3.64 9.55
N GLU A 34 0.69 -2.86 10.34
CA GLU A 34 1.70 -1.91 9.87
C GLU A 34 2.70 -2.58 8.90
N SER A 35 3.28 -3.72 9.28
CA SER A 35 4.24 -4.47 8.44
C SER A 35 3.67 -4.76 7.05
N MET A 36 2.41 -5.19 6.95
CA MET A 36 1.76 -5.48 5.67
C MET A 36 1.40 -4.22 4.88
N ASN A 37 1.19 -3.11 5.57
CA ASN A 37 0.74 -1.85 4.99
C ASN A 37 1.86 -0.80 4.88
N ASN A 38 3.11 -1.19 5.19
CA ASN A 38 4.25 -0.29 5.36
C ASN A 38 4.54 0.55 4.11
N LEU A 39 4.28 0.01 2.91
CA LEU A 39 4.48 0.72 1.66
C LEU A 39 3.49 1.89 1.54
N ILE A 40 2.22 1.66 1.84
CA ILE A 40 1.19 2.71 1.78
C ILE A 40 1.46 3.76 2.87
N LEU A 41 1.74 3.32 4.10
CA LEU A 41 2.08 4.20 5.21
C LEU A 41 3.30 5.06 4.89
N GLY A 42 4.40 4.44 4.47
CA GLY A 42 5.65 5.14 4.16
C GLY A 42 5.53 6.08 2.96
N LEU A 43 4.81 5.70 1.91
CA LEU A 43 4.56 6.60 0.78
C LEU A 43 3.70 7.79 1.19
N ALA A 44 2.66 7.57 2.00
CA ALA A 44 1.80 8.64 2.48
C ALA A 44 2.55 9.62 3.41
N ASP A 45 3.32 9.11 4.37
CA ASP A 45 4.15 9.91 5.28
C ASP A 45 5.13 10.80 4.50
N LEU A 46 5.87 10.21 3.54
CA LEU A 46 6.83 10.95 2.74
C LEU A 46 6.18 12.06 1.89
N ILE A 47 4.97 11.83 1.36
CA ILE A 47 4.23 12.84 0.59
C ILE A 47 3.75 13.96 1.51
N VAL A 48 3.13 13.62 2.66
CA VAL A 48 2.63 14.61 3.63
C VAL A 48 3.75 15.49 4.17
N ARG A 49 4.93 14.91 4.43
CA ARG A 49 6.12 15.65 4.89
C ARG A 49 6.89 16.37 3.79
N ASN A 50 6.40 16.33 2.56
CA ASN A 50 7.04 16.90 1.37
C ASN A 50 8.50 16.40 1.16
N LEU A 51 8.77 15.16 1.58
CA LEU A 51 10.06 14.47 1.38
C LEU A 51 10.05 13.63 0.08
N ARG A 52 8.88 13.50 -0.54
CA ARG A 52 8.69 12.83 -1.83
C ARG A 52 7.68 13.60 -2.67
N GLY A 53 8.07 13.94 -3.89
CA GLY A 53 7.15 14.50 -4.87
C GLY A 53 6.09 13.48 -5.31
N SER A 54 4.90 13.97 -5.60
CA SER A 54 3.81 13.22 -6.25
C SER A 54 3.22 14.07 -7.37
N SER A 55 2.90 13.46 -8.51
CA SER A 55 2.22 14.14 -9.62
C SER A 55 0.95 13.37 -9.94
N GLU A 56 -0.20 14.05 -10.00
CA GLU A 56 -1.50 13.41 -10.21
C GLU A 56 -1.74 12.18 -9.30
N PRO A 57 -1.52 12.29 -7.98
CA PRO A 57 -1.73 11.17 -7.10
C PRO A 57 -3.23 10.86 -6.97
N VAL A 58 -3.53 9.60 -6.66
CA VAL A 58 -4.89 9.15 -6.33
C VAL A 58 -4.86 8.36 -5.04
N PHE A 59 -5.89 8.55 -4.22
CA PHE A 59 -6.01 7.95 -2.89
C PHE A 59 -7.44 7.47 -2.68
N PHE A 60 -7.62 6.19 -2.38
CA PHE A 60 -8.91 5.54 -2.25
C PHE A 60 -9.08 4.87 -0.89
N THR A 61 -10.24 5.07 -0.30
CA THR A 61 -10.71 4.40 0.93
C THR A 61 -11.84 3.45 0.56
N MET A 62 -11.69 2.18 0.89
CA MET A 62 -12.73 1.17 0.70
C MET A 62 -13.57 1.06 1.97
N LEU A 63 -14.89 1.16 1.81
CA LEU A 63 -15.86 1.07 2.88
C LEU A 63 -16.77 -0.13 2.66
N LYS A 64 -17.10 -0.84 3.75
CA LYS A 64 -18.13 -1.88 3.78
C LYS A 64 -19.07 -1.60 4.93
N ASP A 65 -20.34 -1.33 4.61
CA ASP A 65 -21.35 -0.91 5.57
C ASP A 65 -20.87 0.26 6.46
N GLY A 66 -20.22 1.25 5.83
CA GLY A 66 -19.65 2.44 6.48
C GLY A 66 -18.34 2.23 7.24
N LYS A 67 -17.78 1.01 7.27
CA LYS A 67 -16.51 0.71 7.95
C LYS A 67 -15.37 0.64 6.95
N ILE A 68 -14.23 1.23 7.32
CA ILE A 68 -13.00 1.13 6.53
C ILE A 68 -12.53 -0.33 6.51
N VAL A 69 -12.28 -0.86 5.31
CA VAL A 69 -11.88 -2.26 5.08
C VAL A 69 -10.72 -2.41 4.09
N GLY A 70 -10.21 -1.31 3.53
CA GLY A 70 -9.07 -1.36 2.63
C GLY A 70 -8.71 0.01 2.06
N GLN A 71 -7.52 0.08 1.49
CA GLN A 71 -6.97 1.30 0.92
C GLN A 71 -6.28 1.00 -0.42
N ALA A 72 -6.27 2.01 -1.28
CA ALA A 72 -5.43 2.00 -2.47
C ALA A 72 -4.84 3.40 -2.71
N MET A 73 -3.60 3.48 -3.16
CA MET A 73 -3.00 4.76 -3.57
C MET A 73 -2.03 4.59 -4.73
N ARG A 74 -1.88 5.62 -5.54
CA ARG A 74 -0.84 5.70 -6.56
C ARG A 74 -0.24 7.10 -6.52
N THR A 75 1.08 7.18 -6.41
CA THR A 75 1.76 8.47 -6.23
C THR A 75 1.94 9.26 -7.52
N GLN A 76 1.94 8.58 -8.68
CA GLN A 76 2.05 9.19 -10.01
C GLN A 76 1.74 8.21 -11.16
N PRO A 77 1.47 8.68 -12.39
CA PRO A 77 1.02 7.85 -13.51
C PRO A 77 1.85 6.60 -13.82
N ASN A 78 3.18 6.72 -13.78
CA ASN A 78 4.12 5.64 -14.10
C ASN A 78 4.49 4.76 -12.90
N LYS A 79 3.76 4.84 -11.79
CA LYS A 79 3.95 3.97 -10.61
C LYS A 79 2.77 2.99 -10.49
N PRO A 80 3.01 1.79 -9.93
CA PRO A 80 1.95 0.84 -9.68
C PRO A 80 0.97 1.40 -8.65
N LEU A 81 -0.29 0.94 -8.71
CA LEU A 81 -1.27 1.15 -7.65
C LEU A 81 -0.89 0.30 -6.43
N ALA A 82 -0.60 0.92 -5.29
CA ALA A 82 -0.45 0.21 -4.03
C ALA A 82 -1.83 -0.10 -3.44
N ILE A 83 -2.06 -1.34 -3.02
CA ILE A 83 -3.32 -1.79 -2.42
C ILE A 83 -3.07 -2.57 -1.14
N THR A 84 -3.99 -2.47 -0.17
CA THR A 84 -4.02 -3.36 1.00
C THR A 84 -4.64 -4.71 0.66
N ASP A 85 -4.63 -5.65 1.62
CA ASP A 85 -5.33 -6.92 1.44
C ASP A 85 -6.84 -6.68 1.37
N MET A 86 -7.49 -7.20 0.33
CA MET A 86 -8.91 -7.02 0.05
C MET A 86 -9.50 -8.28 -0.58
N ASN A 87 -10.76 -8.58 -0.26
CA ASN A 87 -11.47 -9.69 -0.89
C ASN A 87 -11.89 -9.35 -2.33
N GLU A 88 -12.40 -10.34 -3.05
CA GLU A 88 -12.75 -10.18 -4.47
C GLU A 88 -13.84 -9.12 -4.72
N ASP A 89 -14.85 -9.02 -3.85
CA ASP A 89 -15.92 -8.04 -3.98
C ASP A 89 -15.40 -6.59 -3.88
N LEU A 90 -14.50 -6.32 -2.92
CA LEU A 90 -13.85 -5.02 -2.76
C LEU A 90 -12.99 -4.68 -3.98
N LEU A 91 -12.20 -5.64 -4.45
CA LEU A 91 -11.35 -5.46 -5.63
C LEU A 91 -12.16 -5.19 -6.90
N LYS A 92 -13.35 -5.82 -7.03
CA LYS A 92 -14.26 -5.56 -8.14
C LYS A 92 -14.77 -4.12 -8.12
N VAL A 93 -15.18 -3.61 -6.96
CA VAL A 93 -15.63 -2.21 -6.81
C VAL A 93 -14.47 -1.25 -7.12
N LEU A 94 -13.29 -1.48 -6.55
CA LEU A 94 -12.09 -0.67 -6.84
C LEU A 94 -11.74 -0.66 -8.33
N THR A 95 -11.79 -1.83 -8.99
CA THR A 95 -11.51 -1.96 -10.43
C THR A 95 -12.50 -1.14 -11.28
N SER A 96 -13.78 -1.17 -10.91
CA SER A 96 -14.82 -0.36 -11.57
C SER A 96 -14.53 1.12 -11.39
N THR A 97 -14.34 1.59 -10.14
CA THR A 97 -14.07 3.00 -9.84
C THR A 97 -12.85 3.53 -10.60
N ILE A 98 -11.76 2.77 -10.66
CA ILE A 98 -10.55 3.17 -11.39
C ILE A 98 -10.81 3.23 -12.91
N SER A 99 -11.61 2.31 -13.44
CA SER A 99 -11.99 2.30 -14.85
C SER A 99 -12.88 3.49 -15.20
N ASP A 100 -13.84 3.82 -14.34
CA ASP A 100 -14.75 4.96 -14.52
C ASP A 100 -14.00 6.31 -14.47
N LEU A 101 -12.92 6.37 -13.68
CA LEU A 101 -12.00 7.51 -13.62
C LEU A 101 -11.01 7.57 -14.80
N ASN A 102 -11.05 6.62 -15.74
CA ASN A 102 -10.13 6.50 -16.88
C ASN A 102 -8.65 6.51 -16.48
N LEU A 103 -8.32 5.94 -15.32
CA LEU A 103 -6.93 5.89 -14.85
C LEU A 103 -6.16 4.81 -15.61
N ASN A 104 -5.02 5.18 -16.20
CA ASN A 104 -4.09 4.22 -16.78
C ASN A 104 -3.16 3.67 -15.70
N LEU A 105 -3.24 2.38 -15.42
CA LEU A 105 -2.36 1.70 -14.46
C LEU A 105 -1.23 0.98 -15.18
N THR A 106 -0.01 1.23 -14.72
CA THR A 106 1.21 0.52 -15.17
C THR A 106 1.47 -0.76 -14.40
N GLY A 107 0.76 -0.97 -13.28
CA GLY A 107 0.85 -2.17 -12.46
C GLY A 107 0.09 -2.01 -11.15
N VAL A 108 0.16 -3.05 -10.32
CA VAL A 108 -0.38 -3.08 -8.96
C VAL A 108 0.64 -3.72 -8.03
N VAL A 109 0.70 -3.23 -6.79
CA VAL A 109 1.58 -3.73 -5.73
C VAL A 109 0.79 -3.88 -4.44
N GLY A 110 1.05 -4.95 -3.70
CA GLY A 110 0.34 -5.28 -2.48
C GLY A 110 0.35 -6.79 -2.20
N PRO A 111 -0.41 -7.24 -1.19
CA PRO A 111 -0.46 -8.65 -0.81
C PRO A 111 -0.73 -9.56 -2.01
N LYS A 112 0.07 -10.63 -2.15
CA LYS A 112 0.12 -11.48 -3.37
C LYS A 112 -1.26 -11.89 -3.90
N ARG A 113 -2.16 -12.29 -3.00
CA ARG A 113 -3.53 -12.69 -3.36
C ARG A 113 -4.31 -11.52 -3.96
N ALA A 114 -4.37 -10.40 -3.24
CA ALA A 114 -5.13 -9.22 -3.66
C ALA A 114 -4.58 -8.61 -4.95
N SER A 115 -3.27 -8.44 -5.06
CA SER A 115 -2.62 -7.89 -6.25
C SER A 115 -2.80 -8.78 -7.48
N SER A 116 -2.73 -10.10 -7.32
CA SER A 116 -2.99 -11.05 -8.42
C SER A 116 -4.43 -11.03 -8.90
N ILE A 117 -5.41 -10.97 -7.99
CA ILE A 117 -6.83 -10.88 -8.35
C ILE A 117 -7.12 -9.55 -9.05
N PHE A 118 -6.64 -8.44 -8.48
CA PHE A 118 -6.80 -7.11 -9.07
C PHE A 118 -6.20 -7.05 -10.48
N ALA A 119 -4.98 -7.54 -10.67
CA ALA A 119 -4.32 -7.52 -11.97
C ALA A 119 -5.11 -8.30 -13.04
N LYS A 120 -5.67 -9.47 -12.68
CA LYS A 120 -6.53 -10.26 -13.57
C LYS A 120 -7.85 -9.55 -13.90
N MET A 121 -8.47 -8.89 -12.93
CA MET A 121 -9.69 -8.11 -13.15
C MET A 121 -9.42 -6.91 -14.06
N TRP A 122 -8.33 -6.19 -13.80
CA TRP A 122 -7.93 -5.00 -14.55
C TRP A 122 -7.61 -5.31 -16.00
N SER A 123 -6.93 -6.43 -16.29
CA SER A 123 -6.54 -6.79 -17.65
C SER A 123 -7.68 -7.32 -18.52
N LYS A 124 -8.77 -7.78 -17.90
CA LYS A 124 -9.91 -8.38 -18.61
C LYS A 124 -10.51 -7.38 -19.60
N GLY A 125 -10.53 -7.75 -20.88
CA GLY A 125 -11.09 -6.93 -21.96
C GLY A 125 -10.22 -5.75 -22.40
N LYS A 126 -9.02 -5.56 -21.82
CA LYS A 126 -8.10 -4.47 -22.18
C LYS A 126 -6.97 -4.88 -23.14
N GLY A 127 -6.86 -6.17 -23.46
CA GLY A 127 -5.82 -6.68 -24.36
C GLY A 127 -4.40 -6.58 -23.80
N VAL A 128 -4.25 -6.37 -22.48
CA VAL A 128 -2.94 -6.26 -21.81
C VAL A 128 -2.56 -7.58 -21.14
N GLN A 129 -1.27 -7.90 -21.16
CA GLN A 129 -0.72 -9.06 -20.43
C GLN A 129 -0.39 -8.68 -18.99
N VAL A 130 -0.47 -9.66 -18.09
CA VAL A 130 -0.15 -9.50 -16.67
C VAL A 130 1.02 -10.39 -16.34
N ASP A 131 2.14 -9.77 -15.98
CA ASP A 131 3.35 -10.45 -15.52
C ASP A 131 3.70 -10.03 -14.10
N THR A 132 4.24 -10.97 -13.33
CA THR A 132 4.76 -10.65 -11.99
C THR A 132 6.14 -10.04 -12.11
N GLY A 133 6.28 -8.75 -11.78
CA GLY A 133 7.57 -8.06 -11.83
C GLY A 133 8.54 -8.43 -10.71
N LEU A 134 8.09 -8.36 -9.45
CA LEU A 134 8.92 -8.64 -8.27
C LEU A 134 8.08 -9.18 -7.12
N HIS A 135 8.57 -10.23 -6.46
CA HIS A 135 8.07 -10.65 -5.16
C HIS A 135 8.74 -9.83 -4.06
N GLN A 136 8.08 -8.75 -3.64
CA GLN A 136 8.53 -7.92 -2.53
C GLN A 136 8.24 -8.67 -1.22
N GLY A 137 9.29 -9.06 -0.49
CA GLY A 137 9.16 -9.62 0.84
C GLY A 137 8.73 -8.56 1.85
N ILE A 138 8.09 -8.98 2.93
CA ILE A 138 7.73 -8.12 4.07
C ILE A 138 8.56 -8.61 5.25
N TYR A 139 9.30 -7.69 5.86
CA TYR A 139 10.17 -7.97 7.00
C TYR A 139 9.66 -7.21 8.20
N GLU A 140 9.55 -7.90 9.33
CA GLU A 140 9.11 -7.35 10.61
C GLU A 140 10.19 -7.62 11.65
N LEU A 141 10.57 -6.57 12.39
CA LEU A 141 11.47 -6.72 13.52
C LEU A 141 10.69 -7.24 14.72
N VAL A 142 10.81 -8.54 15.01
CA VAL A 142 10.09 -9.19 16.11
C VAL A 142 10.89 -9.14 17.41
N GLU A 143 12.21 -9.23 17.33
CA GLU A 143 13.11 -9.23 18.47
C GLU A 143 14.44 -8.58 18.09
N VAL A 144 15.00 -7.80 19.00
CA VAL A 144 16.36 -7.30 18.91
C VAL A 144 17.22 -8.14 19.83
N THR A 145 18.20 -8.86 19.28
CA THR A 145 19.24 -9.52 20.07
C THR A 145 20.40 -8.53 20.25
N PRO A 146 20.65 -8.00 21.46
CA PRO A 146 21.78 -7.12 21.68
C PRO A 146 23.09 -7.87 21.40
N PRO A 147 24.11 -7.21 20.82
CA PRO A 147 25.41 -7.84 20.68
C PRO A 147 25.98 -8.16 22.07
N SER A 148 26.75 -9.24 22.18
CA SER A 148 27.56 -9.48 23.36
C SER A 148 28.48 -8.28 23.59
N ASP A 149 28.61 -7.80 24.83
CA ASP A 149 29.59 -6.77 25.17
C ASP A 149 30.97 -7.19 24.65
N LYS A 150 31.51 -6.38 23.74
CA LYS A 150 32.89 -6.54 23.27
C LYS A 150 33.76 -5.62 24.07
N SER A 151 34.85 -6.17 24.62
CA SER A 151 35.93 -5.36 25.17
C SER A 151 36.56 -4.55 24.04
N GLY A 152 36.36 -3.24 24.05
CA GLY A 152 36.91 -2.32 23.07
C GLY A 152 36.57 -0.89 23.46
N THR A 153 37.36 0.06 22.99
CA THR A 153 37.12 1.49 23.21
C THR A 153 36.65 2.09 21.91
N MET A 154 35.60 2.92 21.95
CA MET A 154 35.20 3.73 20.80
C MET A 154 36.37 4.66 20.44
N LEU A 155 36.89 4.53 19.22
CA LEU A 155 37.91 5.44 18.69
C LEU A 155 37.23 6.46 17.77
N VAL A 156 37.65 7.72 17.86
CA VAL A 156 37.23 8.75 16.91
C VAL A 156 37.84 8.41 15.55
N ALA A 157 37.00 8.36 14.51
CA ALA A 157 37.45 8.09 13.16
C ALA A 157 38.43 9.17 12.69
N THR A 158 39.45 8.76 11.93
CA THR A 158 40.49 9.60 11.33
C THR A 158 40.60 9.26 9.84
N ASP A 159 41.37 10.03 9.08
CA ASP A 159 41.57 9.78 7.65
C ASP A 159 42.12 8.38 7.33
N GLU A 160 42.87 7.77 8.26
CA GLU A 160 43.41 6.41 8.12
C GLU A 160 42.31 5.33 8.12
N HIS A 161 41.14 5.63 8.69
CA HIS A 161 40.00 4.71 8.79
C HIS A 161 39.07 4.74 7.55
N LYS A 162 39.35 5.58 6.55
CA LYS A 162 38.50 5.75 5.35
C LYS A 162 38.17 4.44 4.63
N ASN A 163 39.12 3.51 4.58
CA ASN A 163 38.96 2.23 3.88
C ASN A 163 38.11 1.21 4.65
N VAL A 164 37.70 1.49 5.90
CA VAL A 164 36.89 0.58 6.73
C VAL A 164 35.38 0.72 6.45
N VAL A 165 34.94 1.85 5.88
CA VAL A 165 33.51 2.21 5.74
C VAL A 165 32.92 1.87 4.35
N LEU A 166 33.75 1.46 3.39
CA LEU A 166 33.36 1.39 1.96
C LEU A 166 33.22 -0.03 1.37
N ASN A 167 32.84 -1.03 2.18
CA ASN A 167 32.44 -2.35 1.66
C ASN A 167 30.92 -2.46 1.54
#